data_AF-A0A2N5YRB6-F1
#
_entry.id   AF-A0A2N5YRB6-F1
#
_cell.length_a   1.000
_cell.length_b   1.000
_cell.length_c   1.000
_cell.angle_alpha   90.00
_cell.angle_beta   90.00
_cell.angle_gamma   90.00
#
_symmetry.space_group_name_H-M   'P 1'
#
loop_
_entity.id
_entity.type
_entity.pdbx_description
1 polymer ?
#
loop_
_entity_poly.entity_id
_entity_poly.type
_entity_poly.pdbx_seq_one_letter_code
_entity_poly.pdbx_strand_id
1 'polypeptide(L)'
;MKKLILILSICWISSIVYGQKVLTSNAEVDAVTVYLYGAEVKAKTTLNITKGRGVFEIKEISPQAISNSVQISNKQNVDILSISVVDYYEDAEKEVPGIKRMNDSIKLVDAKITKLNNEKNSYTAEINYLNQNM
;
A
#
# COMPACT_ATOMS: atom_id res chain seq x y z
N MET A 1 30.34 34.91 11.52
CA MET A 1 28.93 34.83 11.07
C MET A 1 28.70 33.67 10.10
N LYS A 2 29.45 33.56 8.98
CA LYS A 2 29.32 32.44 8.02
C LYS A 2 29.52 31.03 8.63
N LYS A 3 30.47 30.86 9.56
CA LYS A 3 30.70 29.59 10.27
C LYS A 3 29.55 29.19 11.22
N LEU A 4 28.85 30.17 11.80
CA LEU A 4 27.72 29.93 12.71
C LEU A 4 26.47 29.47 11.93
N ILE A 5 26.26 30.08 10.75
CA ILE A 5 25.19 29.67 9.81
C ILE A 5 25.41 28.24 9.32
N LEU A 6 26.66 27.84 9.08
CA LEU A 6 27.00 26.48 8.64
C LEU A 6 26.74 25.42 9.73
N ILE A 7 27.02 25.74 10.99
CA ILE A 7 26.71 24.86 12.14
C ILE A 7 25.20 24.77 12.38
N LEU A 8 24.46 25.87 12.18
CA LEU A 8 23.00 25.82 12.33
C LEU A 8 22.36 24.96 11.22
N SER A 9 22.87 25.05 9.99
CA SER A 9 22.41 24.25 8.86
C SER A 9 22.64 22.74 9.05
N ILE A 10 23.78 22.32 9.62
CA ILE A 10 24.07 20.89 9.85
C ILE A 10 23.14 20.26 10.89
N CYS A 11 22.67 21.04 11.88
CA CYS A 11 21.79 20.58 12.95
C CYS A 11 20.35 20.34 12.47
N TRP A 12 19.91 21.03 11.41
CA TRP A 12 18.58 20.85 10.84
C TRP A 12 18.46 19.55 10.02
N ILE A 13 19.58 19.09 9.43
CA ILE A 13 19.59 17.88 8.61
C ILE A 13 19.48 16.61 9.46
N SER A 14 19.96 16.61 10.71
CA SER A 14 19.90 15.44 11.58
C SER A 14 18.48 15.02 12.00
N SER A 15 17.52 15.94 11.99
CA SER A 15 16.15 15.67 12.44
C SER A 15 15.34 14.79 11.48
N ILE A 16 15.74 14.71 10.21
CA ILE A 16 15.00 13.96 9.16
C ILE A 16 15.29 12.46 9.25
N VAL A 17 16.43 12.06 9.82
CA VAL A 17 16.89 10.65 9.83
C VAL A 17 16.24 9.82 10.94
N TYR A 18 15.68 10.44 11.99
CA TYR A 18 15.11 9.73 13.15
C TYR A 18 13.61 9.41 13.04
N GLY A 19 13.06 9.34 11.81
CA GLY A 19 11.70 8.86 11.61
C GLY A 19 11.57 7.36 11.90
N GLN A 20 10.57 6.96 12.71
CA GLN A 20 10.28 5.54 12.94
C GLN A 20 9.77 4.89 11.65
N LYS A 21 10.65 4.20 10.94
CA LYS A 21 10.28 3.39 9.77
C LYS A 21 9.39 2.23 10.22
N VAL A 22 8.26 2.03 9.55
CA VAL A 22 7.42 0.85 9.74
C VAL A 22 8.22 -0.38 9.34
N LEU A 23 8.35 -1.33 10.27
CA LEU A 23 9.03 -2.59 10.02
C LEU A 23 8.03 -3.55 9.37
N THR A 24 8.31 -3.94 8.13
CA THR A 24 7.48 -4.87 7.35
C THR A 24 8.11 -6.27 7.38
N SER A 25 7.30 -7.30 7.58
CA SER A 25 7.71 -8.70 7.46
C SER A 25 6.60 -9.53 6.85
N ASN A 26 6.96 -10.59 6.13
CA ASN A 26 6.00 -11.51 5.54
C ASN A 26 5.79 -12.70 6.49
N ALA A 27 4.54 -13.15 6.60
CA ALA A 27 4.21 -14.36 7.34
C ALA A 27 4.46 -15.60 6.48
N GLU A 28 5.12 -16.60 7.06
CA GLU A 28 5.33 -17.89 6.40
C GLU A 28 4.25 -18.88 6.82
N VAL A 29 3.71 -19.64 5.85
CA VAL A 29 2.71 -20.68 6.12
C VAL A 29 3.38 -21.85 6.84
N ASP A 30 2.96 -22.09 8.08
CA ASP A 30 3.47 -23.18 8.92
C ASP A 30 2.70 -24.47 8.67
N ALA A 31 1.37 -24.38 8.58
CA ALA A 31 0.51 -25.54 8.36
C ALA A 31 -0.79 -25.15 7.67
N VAL A 32 -1.33 -26.09 6.88
CA VAL A 32 -2.65 -25.98 6.25
C VAL A 32 -3.45 -27.23 6.58
N THR A 33 -4.63 -27.05 7.19
CA THR A 33 -5.59 -28.12 7.45
C THR A 33 -6.76 -27.98 6.50
N VAL A 34 -6.97 -28.95 5.63
CA VAL A 34 -8.03 -28.93 4.62
C VAL A 34 -9.28 -29.62 5.15
N TYR A 35 -10.41 -28.95 5.05
CA TYR A 35 -11.74 -29.44 5.41
C TYR A 35 -12.61 -29.58 4.16
N LEU A 36 -13.78 -30.19 4.31
CA LEU A 36 -14.72 -30.42 3.19
C LEU A 36 -15.19 -29.11 2.53
N TYR A 37 -15.28 -28.01 3.28
CA TYR A 37 -15.78 -26.71 2.83
C TYR A 37 -14.77 -25.57 3.01
N GLY A 38 -13.46 -25.86 3.02
CA GLY A 38 -12.45 -24.82 3.12
C GLY A 38 -11.11 -25.33 3.64
N ALA A 39 -10.22 -24.41 3.99
CA ALA A 39 -8.95 -24.74 4.61
C ALA A 39 -8.63 -23.73 5.72
N GLU A 40 -8.07 -24.22 6.82
CA GLU A 40 -7.46 -23.40 7.86
C GLU A 40 -5.97 -23.27 7.57
N VAL A 41 -5.52 -22.03 7.41
CA VAL A 41 -4.12 -21.70 7.16
C VAL A 41 -3.53 -21.08 8.42
N LYS A 42 -2.49 -21.71 8.96
CA LYS A 42 -1.69 -21.18 10.08
C LYS A 42 -0.41 -20.61 9.52
N ALA A 43 -0.22 -19.30 9.69
CA ALA A 43 0.99 -18.60 9.31
C ALA A 43 1.66 -17.98 10.54
N LYS A 44 3.00 -17.94 10.54
CA LYS A 44 3.78 -17.35 11.62
C LYS A 44 4.92 -16.50 11.07
N THR A 45 5.33 -15.51 11.85
CA THR A 45 6.55 -14.75 11.59
C THR A 45 7.23 -14.41 12.91
N THR A 46 8.55 -14.24 12.86
CA THR A 46 9.35 -13.81 14.00
C THR A 46 10.01 -12.49 13.65
N LEU A 47 9.78 -11.48 14.48
CA LEU A 47 10.29 -10.13 14.30
C LEU A 47 11.34 -9.82 15.37
N ASN A 48 12.49 -9.30 14.92
CA ASN A 48 13.47 -8.71 15.83
C ASN A 48 13.10 -7.24 16.06
N ILE A 49 12.57 -6.97 17.24
CA ILE A 49 12.16 -5.62 17.64
C ILE A 49 13.30 -4.88 18.33
N THR A 50 13.51 -3.62 17.94
CA THR A 50 14.42 -2.71 18.65
C THR A 50 13.67 -2.04 19.80
N LYS A 51 14.38 -1.67 20.87
CA LYS A 51 13.79 -0.93 21.99
C LYS A 51 13.17 0.39 21.52
N GLY A 52 11.97 0.68 21.98
CA GLY A 52 11.23 1.89 21.66
C GLY A 52 9.79 1.59 21.23
N ARG A 53 9.00 2.65 21.02
CA ARG A 53 7.68 2.54 20.39
C ARG A 53 7.87 2.31 18.88
N GLY A 54 6.98 1.56 18.24
CA GLY A 54 7.02 1.36 16.80
C GLY A 54 5.71 0.82 16.26
N VAL A 55 5.60 0.83 14.94
CA VAL A 55 4.52 0.19 14.19
C VAL A 55 5.14 -0.91 13.33
N PHE A 56 4.50 -2.07 13.36
CA PHE A 56 4.95 -3.26 12.63
C PHE A 56 3.82 -3.70 11.71
N GLU A 57 4.18 -4.05 10.48
CA GLU A 57 3.24 -4.51 9.46
C GLU A 57 3.63 -5.94 9.05
N ILE A 58 2.66 -6.85 9.14
CA ILE A 58 2.83 -8.25 8.74
C ILE A 58 2.03 -8.46 7.47
N LYS A 59 2.71 -8.83 6.38
CA LYS A 59 2.14 -9.07 5.05
C LYS A 59 2.00 -10.57 4.78
N GLU A 60 1.33 -10.91 3.67
CA GLU A 60 1.09 -12.29 3.23
C GLU A 60 0.29 -13.14 4.24
N ILE A 61 -0.60 -12.49 4.99
CA ILE A 61 -1.63 -13.19 5.78
C ILE A 61 -2.84 -13.51 4.91
N SER A 62 -3.65 -14.49 5.33
CA SER A 62 -4.89 -14.84 4.63
C SER A 62 -5.82 -13.62 4.52
N PRO A 63 -6.44 -13.36 3.35
CA PRO A 63 -7.44 -12.30 3.19
C PRO A 63 -8.74 -12.59 3.96
N GLN A 64 -8.88 -13.80 4.54
CA GLN A 64 -9.96 -14.14 5.47
C GLN A 64 -9.44 -14.28 6.91
N ALA A 65 -8.33 -13.63 7.23
CA ALA A 65 -7.78 -13.64 8.57
C ALA A 65 -8.78 -13.02 9.56
N ILE A 66 -9.04 -13.72 10.66
CA ILE A 66 -9.99 -13.28 11.67
C ILE A 66 -9.20 -12.50 12.74
N SER A 67 -9.61 -11.27 13.06
CA SER A 67 -8.86 -10.42 14.00
C SER A 67 -8.65 -11.05 15.38
N ASN A 68 -9.57 -11.90 15.83
CA ASN A 68 -9.49 -12.59 17.13
C ASN A 68 -8.59 -13.85 17.10
N SER A 69 -8.14 -14.31 15.94
CA SER A 69 -7.23 -15.46 15.83
C SER A 69 -5.75 -15.07 15.91
N VAL A 70 -5.45 -13.77 15.96
CA VAL A 70 -4.08 -13.25 16.04
C VAL A 70 -3.52 -13.53 17.43
N GLN A 71 -2.47 -14.34 17.48
CA GLN A 71 -1.74 -14.66 18.71
C GLN A 71 -0.34 -14.07 18.65
N ILE A 72 0.03 -13.33 19.70
CA ILE A 72 1.35 -12.72 19.82
C ILE A 72 2.05 -13.35 21.01
N SER A 73 3.18 -14.00 20.73
CA SER A 73 4.07 -14.51 21.76
C SER A 73 5.30 -13.62 21.84
N ASN A 74 5.58 -13.05 23.01
CA ASN A 74 6.80 -12.30 23.26
C ASN A 74 7.68 -13.02 24.28
N LYS A 75 9.00 -12.77 24.21
CA LYS A 75 9.97 -13.24 25.22
C LYS A 75 10.44 -12.11 26.14
N GLN A 76 10.01 -10.88 25.89
CA GLN A 76 10.42 -9.65 26.58
C GLN A 76 9.19 -8.86 27.04
N ASN A 77 9.37 -7.92 27.97
CA ASN A 77 8.28 -7.06 28.44
C ASN A 77 7.89 -6.05 27.35
N VAL A 78 6.85 -6.36 26.56
CA VAL A 78 6.32 -5.53 25.48
C VAL A 78 4.85 -5.29 25.71
N ASP A 79 4.44 -4.01 25.66
CA ASP A 79 3.04 -3.62 25.71
C ASP A 79 2.47 -3.48 24.30
N ILE A 80 1.33 -4.13 24.06
CA ILE A 80 0.60 -4.04 22.80
C ILE A 80 -0.44 -2.93 22.92
N LEU A 81 -0.28 -1.86 22.12
CA LEU A 81 -1.21 -0.74 22.13
C LEU A 81 -2.48 -1.03 21.32
N SER A 82 -2.33 -1.59 20.13
CA SER A 82 -3.43 -1.92 19.24
C SER A 82 -3.01 -2.95 18.20
N ILE A 83 -4.00 -3.70 17.70
CA ILE A 83 -3.86 -4.65 16.60
C ILE A 83 -4.96 -4.31 15.59
N SER A 84 -4.61 -4.24 14.31
CA SER A 84 -5.56 -4.05 13.22
C SER A 84 -5.22 -5.01 12.10
N VAL A 85 -6.23 -5.72 11.61
CA VAL A 85 -6.15 -6.55 10.41
C VAL A 85 -6.91 -5.81 9.32
N VAL A 86 -6.26 -5.52 8.21
CA VAL A 86 -6.84 -4.76 7.09
C VAL A 86 -6.56 -5.53 5.81
N ASP A 87 -7.60 -5.74 5.02
CA ASP A 87 -7.47 -6.33 3.69
C ASP A 87 -6.94 -5.28 2.71
N TYR A 88 -5.68 -5.43 2.30
CA TYR A 88 -5.11 -4.65 1.22
C TYR A 88 -5.31 -5.37 -0.12
N TYR A 89 -6.38 -5.02 -0.83
CA TYR A 89 -6.66 -5.56 -2.16
C TYR A 89 -5.74 -4.99 -3.26
N GLU A 90 -5.02 -3.89 -3.00
CA GLU A 90 -4.23 -3.19 -4.04
C GLU A 90 -2.92 -3.89 -4.42
N ASP A 91 -2.28 -4.64 -3.50
CA ASP A 91 -0.99 -5.30 -3.82
C ASP A 91 -1.18 -6.54 -4.73
N ALA A 92 -2.40 -7.08 -4.86
CA ALA A 92 -2.71 -8.17 -5.79
C ALA A 92 -2.49 -7.77 -7.27
N GLU A 93 -2.60 -6.48 -7.61
CA GLU A 93 -2.28 -5.98 -8.96
C GLU A 93 -0.78 -6.08 -9.30
N LYS A 94 0.11 -6.03 -8.29
CA LYS A 94 1.55 -6.11 -8.50
C LYS A 94 2.05 -7.53 -8.72
N GLU A 95 1.41 -8.53 -8.10
CA GLU A 95 1.94 -9.90 -8.07
C GLU A 95 1.54 -10.74 -9.29
N VAL A 96 0.45 -10.41 -9.98
CA VAL A 96 -0.02 -11.18 -11.14
C VAL A 96 0.21 -10.40 -12.45
N PRO A 97 1.22 -10.76 -13.27
CA PRO A 97 1.51 -10.07 -14.53
C PRO A 97 0.33 -10.05 -15.53
N GLY A 98 -0.60 -10.99 -15.41
CA GLY A 98 -1.84 -11.02 -16.20
C GLY A 98 -2.81 -9.88 -15.83
N ILE A 99 -3.07 -9.70 -14.54
CA ILE A 99 -3.97 -8.66 -14.02
C ILE A 99 -3.40 -7.27 -14.33
N LYS A 100 -2.10 -7.08 -14.11
CA LYS A 100 -1.43 -5.83 -14.46
C LYS A 100 -1.59 -5.47 -15.95
N ARG A 101 -1.35 -6.41 -16.86
CA ARG A 101 -1.51 -6.18 -18.31
C ARG A 101 -2.95 -5.83 -18.69
N MET A 102 -3.92 -6.47 -18.05
CA MET A 102 -5.34 -6.16 -18.24
C MET A 102 -5.66 -4.72 -17.80
N ASN A 103 -5.24 -4.32 -16.60
CA ASN A 103 -5.48 -2.97 -16.07
C ASN A 103 -4.77 -1.89 -16.87
N ASP A 104 -3.53 -2.14 -17.31
CA ASP A 104 -2.80 -1.25 -18.20
C ASP A 104 -3.53 -1.08 -19.55
N SER A 105 -4.16 -2.15 -20.06
CA SER A 105 -4.98 -2.10 -21.28
C SER A 105 -6.26 -1.29 -21.08
N ILE A 106 -6.95 -1.45 -19.95
CA ILE A 106 -8.14 -0.66 -19.59
C ILE A 106 -7.79 0.83 -19.57
N LYS A 107 -6.71 1.20 -18.85
CA LYS A 107 -6.22 2.59 -18.78
C LYS A 107 -5.91 3.18 -20.15
N LEU A 108 -5.33 2.40 -21.06
CA LEU A 108 -5.03 2.85 -22.42
C LEU A 108 -6.33 3.14 -23.20
N VAL A 109 -7.31 2.23 -23.10
CA VAL A 109 -8.61 2.39 -23.76
C VAL A 109 -9.36 3.61 -23.21
N ASP A 110 -9.37 3.82 -21.89
CA ASP A 110 -10.01 4.97 -21.26
C ASP A 110 -9.37 6.30 -21.68
N ALA A 111 -8.03 6.33 -21.80
CA ALA A 111 -7.32 7.49 -22.32
C ALA A 111 -7.72 7.79 -23.78
N LYS A 112 -7.93 6.76 -24.60
CA LYS A 112 -8.38 6.91 -25.98
C LYS A 112 -9.83 7.40 -26.07
N ILE A 113 -10.72 6.89 -25.23
CA ILE A 113 -12.11 7.36 -25.13
C ILE A 113 -12.13 8.84 -24.73
N THR A 114 -11.33 9.22 -23.73
CA THR A 114 -11.23 10.61 -23.27
C THR A 114 -10.73 11.51 -24.38
N LYS A 115 -9.70 11.11 -25.12
CA LYS A 115 -9.18 11.86 -26.27
C LYS A 115 -10.26 12.08 -27.35
N LEU A 116 -10.97 11.01 -27.74
CA LEU A 116 -12.01 11.10 -28.77
C LEU A 116 -13.18 11.98 -28.33
N ASN A 117 -13.58 11.91 -27.07
CA ASN A 117 -14.60 12.80 -26.52
C ASN A 117 -14.15 14.27 -26.54
N ASN A 118 -12.89 14.55 -26.21
CA ASN A 118 -12.35 15.90 -26.28
C ASN A 118 -12.33 16.43 -27.72
N GLU A 119 -11.90 15.62 -28.68
CA GLU A 119 -11.95 15.97 -30.11
C GLU A 119 -13.38 16.25 -30.58
N LYS A 120 -14.33 15.35 -30.25
CA LYS A 120 -15.75 15.51 -30.58
C LYS A 120 -16.32 16.81 -29.99
N ASN A 121 -16.02 17.08 -28.72
CA ASN A 121 -16.49 18.29 -28.04
C ASN A 121 -15.92 19.55 -28.68
N SER A 122 -14.64 19.52 -29.09
CA SER A 122 -14.00 20.62 -29.81
C SER A 122 -14.70 20.90 -31.14
N TYR A 123 -14.94 19.89 -31.97
CA TYR A 123 -15.64 20.06 -33.24
C TYR A 123 -17.08 20.53 -33.05
N THR A 124 -17.78 20.03 -32.03
CA THR A 124 -19.15 20.45 -31.72
C THR A 124 -19.19 21.93 -31.32
N ALA A 125 -18.22 22.39 -30.52
CA ALA A 125 -18.09 23.79 -30.15
C ALA A 125 -17.81 24.69 -31.36
N GLU A 126 -16.96 24.24 -32.28
CA GLU A 126 -16.65 24.94 -33.53
C GLU A 126 -17.88 25.08 -34.44
N ILE A 127 -18.62 24.00 -34.64
CA ILE A 127 -19.88 24.02 -35.43
C ILE A 127 -20.90 24.99 -34.80
N ASN A 128 -21.06 24.95 -33.48
CA ASN A 128 -21.98 25.86 -32.78
C ASN A 128 -21.57 27.32 -32.94
N TYR A 129 -20.28 27.61 -32.88
CA TYR A 129 -19.76 28.96 -33.10
C TYR A 129 -20.05 29.45 -34.53
N LEU A 130 -19.84 28.60 -35.53
CA LEU A 130 -20.14 28.92 -36.93
C LEU A 130 -21.63 29.17 -37.16
N ASN A 131 -22.51 28.35 -36.58
CA ASN A 131 -23.96 28.49 -36.72
C ASN A 131 -24.55 29.72 -36.00
N GLN A 132 -23.86 30.26 -34.99
CA GLN A 132 -24.29 31.48 -34.30
C GLN A 132 -23.88 32.77 -35.02
N ASN A 133 -22.89 32.70 -35.92
CA ASN A 133 -22.34 33.86 -36.65
C ASN A 133 -22.65 33.84 -38.15
N MET A 134 -23.45 32.87 -38.62
CA MET A 134 -24.16 32.90 -39.91
C MET A 134 -25.60 33.36 -39.69
#